data_AF-A0A7C2XMN8-F1
#
_entry.id   AF-A0A7C2XMN8-F1
#
_cell.length_a   1.000
_cell.length_b   1.000
_cell.length_c   1.000
_cell.angle_alpha   90.00
_cell.angle_beta   90.00
_cell.angle_gamma   90.00
#
_symmetry.space_group_name_H-M   'P 1'
#
loop_
_entity.id
_entity.type
_entity.pdbx_description
1 polymer ?
#
loop_
_entity_poly.entity_id
_entity_poly.type
_entity_poly.pdbx_seq_one_letter_code
_entity_poly.pdbx_strand_id
1 'polypeptide(L)'
;MKRVLFSLALGVVSAFLLTSCSKDQPIGPQLDGAQTSLEQAFGGFNSNDELPGFGDANLISEANEDVDVADSFNSLGKSAEANGVKSYVVRLAWGKLEGDSTATAVKDWSGFVEVNKGALAVLKTVRFERDDRIKLPRDSRKKVEFVSHTQTSYDGIVITIIDNDSSAANVAGRLSLTLGDFSRTLNFSELDSLDLVEPAGEGYEVSIISRGKEVVPFNGGFLAGRWVKENPHGGFFKGRWINSLGTHAGFVRGIWGVNRSGEKVFFGKYVSVNGEFKGLLRGRWEYNRNDEHGVFRGEWFNREHQVKGTLAGHFRTGRPGSGRGYFHGRWREGR
;
A
#
# COMPACT_ATOMS: atom_id res chain seq x y z
N MET A 1 -12.85 20.56 78.52
CA MET A 1 -12.27 21.70 79.27
C MET A 1 -10.95 22.06 78.59
N LYS A 2 -10.79 23.34 78.16
CA LYS A 2 -9.61 24.02 77.55
C LYS A 2 -9.20 23.56 76.12
N ARG A 3 -9.43 24.32 75.04
CA ARG A 3 -8.85 25.62 74.54
C ARG A 3 -7.35 25.53 74.22
N VAL A 4 -6.92 25.49 72.94
CA VAL A 4 -6.64 26.59 71.95
C VAL A 4 -5.14 26.91 71.89
N LEU A 5 -4.53 26.86 70.69
CA LEU A 5 -3.68 27.88 70.00
C LEU A 5 -2.85 27.20 68.88
N PHE A 6 -3.15 27.42 67.60
CA PHE A 6 -2.63 28.48 66.72
C PHE A 6 -1.10 28.47 66.53
N SER A 7 -0.65 28.05 65.36
CA SER A 7 0.49 28.68 64.68
C SER A 7 0.35 28.52 63.17
N LEU A 8 0.26 29.69 62.55
CA LEU A 8 0.07 30.03 61.15
C LEU A 8 1.46 30.24 60.54
N ALA A 9 1.76 29.61 59.41
CA ALA A 9 2.85 30.00 58.49
C ALA A 9 2.49 29.39 57.12
N LEU A 10 1.75 30.07 56.25
CA LEU A 10 2.22 31.09 55.31
C LEU A 10 3.55 30.71 54.64
N GLY A 11 3.45 30.02 53.49
CA GLY A 11 4.58 29.58 52.69
C GLY A 11 4.22 29.45 51.21
N VAL A 12 4.13 30.61 50.54
CA VAL A 12 4.55 30.86 49.16
C VAL A 12 4.02 29.92 48.05
N VAL A 13 2.99 30.44 47.37
CA VAL A 13 2.85 30.54 45.91
C VAL A 13 3.91 29.77 45.09
N SER A 14 3.52 28.64 44.53
CA SER A 14 4.09 28.12 43.29
C SER A 14 2.95 27.76 42.35
N ALA A 15 2.34 28.81 41.81
CA ALA A 15 1.62 28.75 40.55
C ALA A 15 2.65 28.46 39.44
N PHE A 16 3.03 27.19 39.31
CA PHE A 16 3.59 26.72 38.05
C PHE A 16 2.46 26.81 37.04
N LEU A 17 2.52 27.89 36.27
CA LEU A 17 1.93 28.00 34.95
C LEU A 17 2.29 26.72 34.20
N LEU A 18 1.37 25.77 34.19
CA LEU A 18 1.26 24.80 33.11
C LEU A 18 0.93 25.65 31.89
N THR A 19 1.95 26.24 31.29
CA THR A 19 1.99 26.50 29.85
C THR A 19 1.85 25.13 29.21
N SER A 20 0.61 24.64 29.15
CA SER A 20 0.20 23.69 28.15
C SER A 20 0.47 24.42 26.85
N CYS A 21 1.65 24.19 26.30
CA CYS A 21 1.90 24.47 24.90
C CYS A 21 0.73 23.80 24.20
N SER A 22 -0.17 24.65 23.69
CA SER A 22 -1.18 24.30 22.71
C SER A 22 -0.42 23.77 21.49
N LYS A 23 0.07 22.53 21.60
CA LYS A 23 0.45 21.74 20.45
C LYS A 23 -0.87 21.55 19.74
N ASP A 24 -1.01 22.24 18.63
CA ASP A 24 -2.05 22.08 17.62
C ASP A 24 -2.61 20.68 17.74
N GLN A 25 -3.79 20.54 18.37
CA GLN A 25 -4.46 19.26 18.34
C GLN A 25 -4.66 18.98 16.85
N PRO A 26 -4.16 17.84 16.34
CA PRO A 26 -4.28 17.54 14.92
C PRO A 26 -5.76 17.59 14.59
N ILE A 27 -6.15 18.62 13.85
CA ILE A 27 -7.53 18.86 13.46
C ILE A 27 -7.87 17.67 12.57
N GLY A 28 -8.72 16.78 13.08
CA GLY A 28 -9.21 15.65 12.29
C GLY A 28 -9.77 16.21 10.98
N PRO A 29 -9.30 15.74 9.81
CA PRO A 29 -9.75 16.29 8.54
C PRO A 29 -11.23 15.96 8.30
N GLN A 30 -12.10 16.93 8.57
CA GLN A 30 -13.44 17.02 7.98
C GLN A 30 -13.26 17.25 6.48
N LEU A 31 -13.55 16.22 5.66
CA LEU A 31 -13.86 16.41 4.24
C LEU A 31 -15.26 17.02 4.09
N ASP A 32 -15.64 17.96 4.94
CA ASP A 32 -16.92 18.65 4.85
C ASP A 32 -16.80 19.75 3.80
N GLY A 33 -16.75 19.33 2.52
CA GLY A 33 -17.13 20.06 1.30
C GLY A 33 -16.48 21.41 0.96
N ALA A 34 -15.78 22.07 1.87
CA ALA A 34 -15.45 23.49 1.76
C ALA A 34 -13.96 23.80 1.51
N GLN A 35 -13.04 22.86 1.77
CA GLN A 35 -11.60 23.15 1.71
C GLN A 35 -10.80 22.42 0.62
N THR A 36 -11.30 21.32 0.06
CA THR A 36 -10.57 20.60 -1.00
C THR A 36 -11.16 20.91 -2.37
N SER A 37 -10.35 21.45 -3.28
CA SER A 37 -10.79 21.87 -4.61
C SER A 37 -9.76 21.49 -5.67
N LEU A 38 -10.23 20.89 -6.78
CA LEU A 38 -9.38 20.53 -7.93
C LEU A 38 -8.71 21.75 -8.59
N GLU A 39 -9.16 22.97 -8.26
CA GLU A 39 -8.64 24.24 -8.77
C GLU A 39 -7.51 24.80 -7.91
N GLN A 40 -7.33 24.29 -6.69
CA GLN A 40 -6.30 24.76 -5.77
C GLN A 40 -4.99 24.01 -5.98
N ALA A 41 -3.88 24.67 -5.64
CA ALA A 41 -2.60 24.00 -5.53
C ALA A 41 -2.72 22.80 -4.58
N PHE A 42 -2.27 21.63 -5.05
CA PHE A 42 -2.38 20.36 -4.33
C PHE A 42 -3.78 20.03 -3.83
N GLY A 43 -4.84 20.46 -4.54
CA GLY A 43 -6.20 20.12 -4.15
C GLY A 43 -6.66 20.73 -2.82
N GLY A 44 -5.94 21.72 -2.29
CA GLY A 44 -6.17 22.29 -0.96
C GLY A 44 -5.41 21.57 0.18
N PHE A 45 -4.68 20.49 -0.10
CA PHE A 45 -3.84 19.82 0.90
C PHE A 45 -2.63 20.69 1.28
N ASN A 46 -2.26 20.66 2.56
CA ASN A 46 -1.09 21.36 3.11
C ASN A 46 -0.06 20.39 3.70
N SER A 47 1.10 20.93 4.09
CA SER A 47 2.23 20.15 4.63
C SER A 47 2.22 19.98 6.16
N ASN A 48 1.08 20.21 6.83
CA ASN A 48 0.95 19.99 8.26
C ASN A 48 0.86 18.49 8.58
N ASP A 49 1.20 18.10 9.80
CA ASP A 49 0.99 16.73 10.26
C ASP A 49 -0.50 16.44 10.45
N GLU A 50 -0.87 15.15 10.50
CA GLU A 50 -2.23 14.65 10.62
C GLU A 50 -2.31 13.65 11.78
N LEU A 51 -3.53 13.24 12.15
CA LEU A 51 -3.69 12.03 12.94
C LEU A 51 -3.20 10.79 12.14
N PRO A 52 -2.71 9.73 12.81
CA PRO A 52 -2.50 8.42 12.18
C PRO A 52 -3.71 8.01 11.33
N GLY A 53 -3.48 7.53 10.11
CA GLY A 53 -4.55 7.15 9.19
C GLY A 53 -5.48 8.30 8.80
N PHE A 54 -5.07 9.56 8.94
CA PHE A 54 -5.94 10.73 8.83
C PHE A 54 -7.14 10.70 9.80
N GLY A 55 -6.98 10.00 10.94
CA GLY A 55 -8.06 9.76 11.92
C GLY A 55 -9.05 8.66 11.51
N ASP A 56 -8.85 7.98 10.38
CA ASP A 56 -9.74 6.91 9.91
C ASP A 56 -9.37 5.55 10.53
N ALA A 57 -10.15 5.14 11.53
CA ALA A 57 -9.94 3.87 12.24
C ALA A 57 -10.00 2.64 11.31
N ASN A 58 -10.83 2.67 10.25
CA ASN A 58 -10.90 1.57 9.30
C ASN A 58 -9.61 1.48 8.48
N LEU A 59 -9.07 2.62 8.06
CA LEU A 59 -7.80 2.65 7.32
C LEU A 59 -6.63 2.14 8.18
N ILE A 60 -6.61 2.48 9.47
CA ILE A 60 -5.62 1.96 10.42
C ILE A 60 -5.77 0.44 10.58
N SER A 61 -7.00 -0.05 10.78
CA SER A 61 -7.27 -1.48 10.93
C SER A 61 -6.83 -2.28 9.71
N GLU A 62 -7.19 -1.82 8.50
CA GLU A 62 -6.83 -2.46 7.22
C GLU A 62 -5.32 -2.50 6.99
N ALA A 63 -4.56 -1.59 7.60
CA ALA A 63 -3.12 -1.54 7.42
C ALA A 63 -2.34 -2.50 8.33
N ASN A 64 -2.95 -2.98 9.41
CA ASN A 64 -2.34 -3.92 10.36
C ASN A 64 -2.50 -5.40 9.96
N GLU A 65 -3.14 -5.66 8.81
CA GLU A 65 -3.40 -7.02 8.31
C GLU A 65 -2.19 -7.64 7.57
N ASP A 66 -1.10 -6.89 7.39
CA ASP A 66 0.14 -7.41 6.80
C ASP A 66 1.02 -8.01 7.90
N VAL A 67 1.34 -9.30 7.81
CA VAL A 67 2.10 -10.03 8.85
C VAL A 67 3.43 -10.50 8.28
N ASP A 68 4.51 -10.24 9.02
CA ASP A 68 5.84 -10.75 8.66
C ASP A 68 5.86 -12.28 8.77
N VAL A 69 6.42 -12.94 7.75
CA VAL A 69 6.56 -14.40 7.74
C VAL A 69 7.95 -14.77 8.27
N ALA A 70 8.01 -15.69 9.23
CA ALA A 70 9.26 -16.26 9.71
C ALA A 70 9.82 -17.31 8.72
N ASP A 71 10.09 -16.90 7.48
CA ASP A 71 10.70 -17.74 6.45
C ASP A 71 12.21 -17.83 6.68
N SER A 72 12.76 -19.05 6.79
CA SER A 72 14.19 -19.30 7.02
C SER A 72 15.08 -18.71 5.92
N PHE A 73 14.51 -18.45 4.75
CA PHE A 73 15.20 -17.86 3.61
C PHE A 73 15.15 -16.32 3.56
N ASN A 74 14.53 -15.64 4.54
CA ASN A 74 14.49 -14.17 4.57
C ASN A 74 15.87 -13.51 4.73
N SER A 75 16.85 -14.23 5.26
CA SER A 75 18.24 -13.80 5.30
C SER A 75 18.83 -13.61 3.89
N LEU A 76 18.31 -14.31 2.88
CA LEU A 76 18.77 -14.18 1.50
C LEU A 76 18.53 -12.79 0.93
N GLY A 77 17.41 -12.13 1.27
CA GLY A 77 17.09 -10.79 0.78
C GLY A 77 18.14 -9.75 1.20
N LYS A 78 18.59 -9.82 2.46
CA LYS A 78 19.66 -8.97 2.99
C LYS A 78 21.01 -9.26 2.32
N SER A 79 21.29 -10.53 2.01
CA SER A 79 22.52 -10.93 1.32
C SER A 79 22.53 -10.50 -0.15
N ALA A 80 21.40 -10.59 -0.85
CA ALA A 80 21.28 -10.15 -2.24
C ALA A 80 21.54 -8.65 -2.38
N GLU A 81 21.03 -7.85 -1.44
CA GLU A 81 21.27 -6.41 -1.33
C GLU A 81 22.76 -6.07 -1.16
N ALA A 82 23.45 -6.79 -0.28
CA ALA A 82 24.89 -6.56 -0.05
C ALA A 82 25.77 -6.94 -1.26
N ASN A 83 25.34 -7.92 -2.05
CA ASN A 83 26.14 -8.51 -3.13
C ASN A 83 25.80 -7.99 -4.53
N GLY A 84 24.90 -7.00 -4.65
CA GLY A 84 24.48 -6.46 -5.96
C GLY A 84 23.83 -7.51 -6.87
N VAL A 85 23.15 -8.51 -6.28
CA VAL A 85 22.47 -9.55 -7.04
C VAL A 85 21.14 -9.03 -7.55
N LYS A 86 20.83 -9.26 -8.84
CA LYS A 86 19.52 -8.92 -9.40
C LYS A 86 18.43 -9.62 -8.59
N SER A 87 17.50 -8.83 -8.08
CA SER A 87 16.38 -9.33 -7.29
C SER A 87 15.08 -8.73 -7.79
N TYR A 88 13.96 -9.36 -7.46
CA TYR A 88 12.63 -8.85 -7.80
C TYR A 88 11.77 -8.89 -6.55
N VAL A 89 11.09 -7.79 -6.27
CA VAL A 89 10.03 -7.80 -5.25
C VAL A 89 8.72 -7.93 -5.99
N VAL A 90 7.94 -8.95 -5.64
CA VAL A 90 6.65 -9.26 -6.25
C VAL A 90 5.59 -9.25 -5.16
N ARG A 91 4.57 -8.40 -5.34
CA ARG A 91 3.35 -8.42 -4.55
C ARG A 91 2.28 -9.15 -5.35
N LEU A 92 1.78 -10.23 -4.77
CA LEU A 92 0.65 -10.99 -5.27
C LEU A 92 -0.55 -10.72 -4.36
N ALA A 93 -1.68 -10.36 -4.94
CA ALA A 93 -2.94 -10.26 -4.22
C ALA A 93 -4.05 -10.96 -5.01
N TRP A 94 -4.93 -11.69 -4.34
CA TRP A 94 -6.00 -12.47 -4.97
C TRP A 94 -7.26 -12.45 -4.12
N GLY A 95 -8.42 -12.55 -4.76
CA GLY A 95 -9.71 -12.49 -4.08
C GLY A 95 -10.63 -11.46 -4.71
N LYS A 96 -11.56 -10.91 -3.93
CA LYS A 96 -12.39 -9.78 -4.34
C LYS A 96 -11.66 -8.49 -3.96
N LEU A 97 -10.80 -7.98 -4.84
CA LEU A 97 -9.92 -6.83 -4.55
C LEU A 97 -10.69 -5.56 -4.13
N GLU A 98 -11.90 -5.38 -4.64
CA GLU A 98 -12.83 -4.31 -4.25
C GLU A 98 -13.40 -4.47 -2.83
N GLY A 99 -13.44 -5.70 -2.34
CA GLY A 99 -14.30 -6.11 -1.25
C GLY A 99 -15.76 -6.27 -1.71
N ASP A 100 -16.40 -7.33 -1.25
CA ASP A 100 -17.83 -7.57 -1.41
C ASP A 100 -18.39 -8.14 -0.11
N SER A 101 -18.99 -7.28 0.71
CA SER A 101 -19.63 -7.68 1.96
C SER A 101 -20.85 -8.59 1.76
N THR A 102 -21.36 -8.72 0.53
CA THR A 102 -22.50 -9.59 0.20
C THR A 102 -22.08 -10.99 -0.23
N ALA A 103 -20.77 -11.23 -0.43
CA ALA A 103 -20.26 -12.54 -0.82
C ALA A 103 -20.48 -13.57 0.30
N THR A 104 -21.12 -14.69 -0.05
CA THR A 104 -21.35 -15.81 0.88
C THR A 104 -20.49 -17.03 0.55
N ALA A 105 -19.98 -17.12 -0.68
CA ALA A 105 -19.14 -18.23 -1.12
C ALA A 105 -17.67 -18.00 -0.74
N VAL A 106 -17.08 -19.00 -0.09
CA VAL A 106 -15.63 -19.06 0.17
C VAL A 106 -14.95 -19.62 -1.07
N LYS A 107 -13.90 -18.94 -1.54
CA LYS A 107 -13.05 -19.42 -2.63
C LYS A 107 -11.71 -19.89 -2.07
N ASP A 108 -11.32 -21.12 -2.43
CA ASP A 108 -10.02 -21.69 -2.12
C ASP A 108 -8.98 -21.23 -3.16
N TRP A 109 -7.90 -20.63 -2.69
CA TRP A 109 -6.77 -20.14 -3.47
C TRP A 109 -5.48 -20.90 -3.16
N SER A 110 -5.57 -21.99 -2.40
CA SER A 110 -4.44 -22.82 -2.04
C SER A 110 -3.64 -23.21 -3.28
N GLY A 111 -2.32 -23.13 -3.16
CA GLY A 111 -1.46 -23.24 -4.31
C GLY A 111 0.00 -22.96 -3.98
N PHE A 112 0.73 -22.46 -4.98
CA PHE A 112 2.15 -22.23 -4.84
C PHE A 112 2.68 -21.15 -5.78
N VAL A 113 3.83 -20.61 -5.41
CA VAL A 113 4.71 -19.82 -6.28
C VAL A 113 6.05 -20.54 -6.40
N GLU A 114 6.58 -20.64 -7.61
CA GLU A 114 7.82 -21.33 -7.91
C GLU A 114 8.69 -20.52 -8.88
N VAL A 115 10.01 -20.66 -8.77
CA VAL A 115 10.96 -20.14 -9.76
C VAL A 115 11.82 -21.27 -10.33
N ASN A 116 12.10 -21.24 -11.63
CA ASN A 116 13.04 -22.21 -12.22
C ASN A 116 14.50 -21.87 -11.89
N LYS A 117 14.80 -20.59 -11.62
CA LYS A 117 16.13 -20.02 -11.39
C LYS A 117 16.14 -19.15 -10.13
N GLY A 118 17.22 -19.21 -9.35
CA GLY A 118 17.40 -18.39 -8.15
C GLY A 118 16.80 -19.00 -6.88
N ALA A 119 16.23 -18.13 -6.03
CA ALA A 119 15.56 -18.49 -4.79
C ALA A 119 14.39 -17.53 -4.49
N LEU A 120 13.39 -18.03 -3.76
CA LEU A 120 12.27 -17.28 -3.20
C LEU A 120 12.46 -17.06 -1.70
N ALA A 121 12.03 -15.91 -1.19
CA ALA A 121 11.77 -15.70 0.22
C ALA A 121 10.44 -14.95 0.42
N VAL A 122 9.65 -15.37 1.39
CA VAL A 122 8.37 -14.73 1.73
C VAL A 122 8.60 -13.65 2.76
N LEU A 123 8.40 -12.40 2.34
CA LEU A 123 8.55 -11.25 3.23
C LEU A 123 7.34 -11.15 4.16
N LYS A 124 6.14 -11.20 3.58
CA LYS A 124 4.88 -10.93 4.28
C LYS A 124 3.72 -11.72 3.71
N THR A 125 2.74 -12.04 4.55
CA THR A 125 1.36 -12.29 4.13
C THR A 125 0.58 -10.98 4.16
N VAL A 126 -0.44 -10.91 3.33
CA VAL A 126 -1.36 -9.77 3.22
C VAL A 126 -2.74 -10.32 3.50
N ARG A 127 -3.37 -9.89 4.59
CA ARG A 127 -4.79 -10.17 4.91
C ARG A 127 -5.22 -11.61 5.14
N PHE A 128 -4.28 -12.56 5.25
CA PHE A 128 -4.58 -13.98 5.53
C PHE A 128 -5.59 -14.14 6.67
N GLU A 129 -6.62 -14.94 6.42
CA GLU A 129 -7.66 -15.26 7.40
C GLU A 129 -7.17 -16.33 8.39
N ARG A 130 -8.01 -16.71 9.38
CA ARG A 130 -7.60 -17.52 10.56
C ARG A 130 -6.90 -18.84 10.21
N ASP A 131 -7.29 -19.49 9.12
CA ASP A 131 -6.79 -20.82 8.73
C ASP A 131 -5.75 -20.76 7.59
N ASP A 132 -5.44 -19.55 7.11
CA ASP A 132 -4.54 -19.31 6.01
C ASP A 132 -3.10 -19.26 6.49
N ARG A 133 -2.19 -19.83 5.70
CA ARG A 133 -0.79 -20.00 6.10
C ARG A 133 0.13 -20.30 4.94
N ILE A 134 1.38 -19.84 5.07
CA ILE A 134 2.49 -20.40 4.31
C ILE A 134 2.79 -21.79 4.87
N LYS A 135 2.95 -22.80 4.00
CA LYS A 135 3.36 -24.14 4.43
C LYS A 135 4.85 -24.10 4.78
N LEU A 136 5.13 -24.15 6.09
CA LEU A 136 6.48 -24.18 6.65
C LEU A 136 6.70 -25.48 7.45
N PRO A 137 7.93 -26.03 7.49
CA PRO A 137 9.10 -25.59 6.72
C PRO A 137 8.92 -25.87 5.21
N ARG A 138 9.70 -25.18 4.37
CA ARG A 138 9.68 -25.39 2.91
C ARG A 138 10.66 -26.48 2.51
N ASP A 139 10.25 -27.34 1.58
CA ASP A 139 11.12 -28.39 1.03
C ASP A 139 12.17 -27.84 0.04
N SER A 140 11.92 -26.66 -0.52
CA SER A 140 12.77 -26.05 -1.54
C SER A 140 12.80 -24.54 -1.41
N ARG A 141 13.99 -23.96 -1.59
CA ARG A 141 14.14 -22.50 -1.71
C ARG A 141 13.46 -21.94 -2.96
N LYS A 142 13.15 -22.78 -3.95
CA LYS A 142 12.57 -22.39 -5.24
C LYS A 142 11.04 -22.39 -5.24
N LYS A 143 10.39 -22.98 -4.23
CA LYS A 143 8.93 -23.10 -4.15
C LYS A 143 8.42 -22.57 -2.82
N VAL A 144 7.29 -21.87 -2.84
CA VAL A 144 6.53 -21.43 -1.68
C VAL A 144 5.12 -21.96 -1.86
N GLU A 145 4.69 -22.85 -0.97
CA GLU A 145 3.31 -23.34 -0.95
C GLU A 145 2.52 -22.64 0.16
N PHE A 146 1.22 -22.46 -0.05
CA PHE A 146 0.34 -21.82 0.93
C PHE A 146 -1.07 -22.35 0.82
N VAL A 147 -1.81 -22.13 1.90
CA VAL A 147 -3.25 -22.33 2.03
C VAL A 147 -3.87 -20.95 2.22
N SER A 148 -4.84 -20.58 1.40
CA SER A 148 -5.52 -19.29 1.47
C SER A 148 -6.97 -19.43 1.03
N HIS A 149 -7.89 -18.80 1.76
CA HIS A 149 -9.30 -18.78 1.44
C HIS A 149 -9.81 -17.36 1.57
N THR A 150 -10.61 -16.92 0.60
CA THR A 150 -11.22 -15.59 0.67
C THR A 150 -12.72 -15.68 0.48
N GLN A 151 -13.48 -14.93 1.27
CA GLN A 151 -14.92 -14.78 1.06
C GLN A 151 -15.27 -13.38 0.53
N THR A 152 -15.16 -12.38 1.40
CA THR A 152 -15.62 -11.00 1.13
C THR A 152 -14.50 -10.05 0.73
N SER A 153 -13.24 -10.48 0.83
CA SER A 153 -12.07 -9.63 0.65
C SER A 153 -11.02 -10.30 -0.24
N TYR A 154 -9.77 -9.88 -0.07
CA TYR A 154 -8.62 -10.43 -0.75
C TYR A 154 -7.51 -10.76 0.24
N ASP A 155 -6.68 -11.69 -0.19
CA ASP A 155 -5.45 -12.13 0.44
C ASP A 155 -4.26 -11.79 -0.45
N GLY A 156 -3.06 -12.05 0.03
CA GLY A 156 -1.87 -11.94 -0.78
C GLY A 156 -0.58 -12.32 -0.07
N ILE A 157 0.51 -12.29 -0.84
CA ILE A 157 1.87 -12.44 -0.32
C ILE A 157 2.79 -11.42 -0.98
N VAL A 158 3.80 -10.99 -0.24
CA VAL A 158 4.94 -10.25 -0.78
C VAL A 158 6.14 -11.18 -0.74
N ILE A 159 6.72 -11.44 -1.91
CA ILE A 159 7.88 -12.30 -2.05
C ILE A 159 9.04 -11.52 -2.66
N THR A 160 10.26 -11.96 -2.36
CA THR A 160 11.45 -11.57 -3.09
C THR A 160 11.99 -12.77 -3.87
N ILE A 161 12.34 -12.51 -5.12
CA ILE A 161 13.08 -13.43 -5.99
C ILE A 161 14.53 -12.96 -6.01
N ILE A 162 15.47 -13.86 -5.83
CA ILE A 162 16.90 -13.55 -5.86
C ILE A 162 17.53 -14.37 -6.97
N ASP A 163 17.97 -13.71 -8.04
CA ASP A 163 18.62 -14.35 -9.17
C ASP A 163 20.12 -14.52 -8.91
N ASN A 164 20.46 -15.35 -7.92
CA ASN A 164 21.84 -15.66 -7.55
C ASN A 164 22.41 -16.91 -8.25
N ASP A 165 21.70 -17.47 -9.22
CA ASP A 165 22.10 -18.71 -9.88
C ASP A 165 22.95 -18.40 -11.12
N SER A 166 24.23 -18.12 -10.89
CA SER A 166 25.22 -17.87 -11.94
C SER A 166 25.53 -19.11 -12.79
N SER A 167 25.24 -20.31 -12.26
CA SER A 167 25.47 -21.57 -12.99
C SER A 167 24.49 -21.77 -14.15
N ALA A 168 23.34 -21.08 -14.11
CA ALA A 168 22.29 -21.14 -15.11
C ALA A 168 22.29 -19.91 -16.04
N ALA A 169 23.47 -19.34 -16.37
CA ALA A 169 23.59 -18.10 -17.16
C ALA A 169 22.80 -18.10 -18.48
N ASN A 170 22.57 -19.29 -19.07
CA ASN A 170 21.85 -19.44 -20.34
C ASN A 170 20.36 -19.80 -20.20
N VAL A 171 19.84 -19.97 -18.99
CA VAL A 171 18.43 -20.30 -18.76
C VAL A 171 17.67 -19.03 -18.36
N ALA A 172 16.66 -18.67 -19.15
CA ALA A 172 15.77 -17.56 -18.80
C ALA A 172 15.05 -17.85 -17.48
N GLY A 173 15.13 -16.91 -16.54
CA GLY A 173 14.42 -16.98 -15.27
C GLY A 173 12.92 -16.82 -15.46
N ARG A 174 12.13 -17.66 -14.79
CA ARG A 174 10.67 -17.70 -14.82
C ARG A 174 10.12 -17.81 -13.41
N LEU A 175 9.03 -17.09 -13.16
CA LEU A 175 8.16 -17.19 -12.01
C LEU A 175 6.87 -17.88 -12.45
N SER A 176 6.55 -19.02 -11.86
CA SER A 176 5.29 -19.73 -12.05
C SER A 176 4.46 -19.60 -10.80
N LEU A 177 3.16 -19.35 -10.93
CA LEU A 177 2.23 -19.35 -9.81
C LEU A 177 0.94 -20.10 -10.16
N THR A 178 0.38 -20.78 -9.15
CA THR A 178 -0.92 -21.44 -9.18
C THR A 178 -1.69 -21.01 -7.93
N LEU A 179 -2.92 -20.55 -8.12
CA LEU A 179 -3.83 -20.00 -7.11
C LEU A 179 -5.22 -20.60 -7.34
N GLY A 180 -5.54 -21.75 -6.72
CA GLY A 180 -6.71 -22.54 -7.11
C GLY A 180 -6.67 -22.86 -8.62
N ASP A 181 -7.71 -22.50 -9.35
CA ASP A 181 -7.80 -22.71 -10.81
C ASP A 181 -7.03 -21.68 -11.65
N PHE A 182 -6.54 -20.59 -11.04
CA PHE A 182 -5.74 -19.58 -11.74
C PHE A 182 -4.28 -20.03 -11.83
N SER A 183 -3.66 -19.88 -13.01
CA SER A 183 -2.23 -20.14 -13.19
C SER A 183 -1.59 -19.13 -14.13
N ARG A 184 -0.37 -18.71 -13.81
CA ARG A 184 0.41 -17.77 -14.62
C ARG A 184 1.89 -18.12 -14.60
N THR A 185 2.57 -17.95 -15.74
CA THR A 185 4.03 -17.98 -15.83
C THR A 185 4.52 -16.64 -16.39
N LEU A 186 5.51 -16.05 -15.73
CA LEU A 186 6.10 -14.75 -16.07
C LEU A 186 7.61 -14.92 -16.20
N ASN A 187 8.20 -14.36 -17.24
CA ASN A 187 9.65 -14.26 -17.36
C ASN A 187 10.18 -13.16 -16.43
N PHE A 188 11.41 -13.32 -15.94
CA PHE A 188 12.05 -12.33 -15.09
C PHE A 188 12.17 -10.94 -15.74
N SER A 189 12.31 -10.87 -17.07
CA SER A 189 12.29 -9.60 -17.81
C SER A 189 10.94 -8.87 -17.72
N GLU A 190 9.82 -9.59 -17.62
CA GLU A 190 8.51 -9.00 -17.40
C GLU A 190 8.40 -8.40 -16.00
N LEU A 191 9.10 -9.01 -15.03
CA LEU A 191 9.05 -8.59 -13.63
C LEU A 191 9.76 -7.26 -13.34
N ASP A 192 10.60 -6.77 -14.26
CA ASP A 192 11.32 -5.51 -14.08
C ASP A 192 10.35 -4.33 -13.83
N SER A 193 9.18 -4.36 -14.45
CA SER A 193 8.19 -3.30 -14.28
C SER A 193 6.72 -3.70 -14.38
N LEU A 194 6.38 -4.94 -14.03
CA LEU A 194 5.01 -5.46 -14.11
C LEU A 194 4.02 -4.70 -13.22
N ASP A 195 2.85 -4.45 -13.79
CA ASP A 195 1.63 -4.04 -13.11
C ASP A 195 0.48 -4.68 -13.87
N LEU A 196 -0.09 -5.74 -13.29
CA LEU A 196 -1.04 -6.62 -13.96
C LEU A 196 -2.21 -6.92 -13.02
N VAL A 197 -3.42 -6.88 -13.56
CA VAL A 197 -4.64 -7.36 -12.89
C VAL A 197 -5.41 -8.23 -13.85
N GLU A 198 -5.69 -9.48 -13.48
CA GLU A 198 -6.40 -10.45 -14.31
C GLU A 198 -7.65 -10.98 -13.62
N PRO A 199 -8.76 -11.19 -14.35
CA PRO A 199 -9.95 -11.82 -13.80
C PRO A 199 -9.69 -13.30 -13.50
N ALA A 200 -10.28 -13.79 -12.41
CA ALA A 200 -10.20 -15.18 -11.96
C ALA A 200 -11.60 -15.80 -11.75
N GLY A 201 -12.60 -15.32 -12.51
CA GLY A 201 -14.00 -15.75 -12.47
C GLY A 201 -14.82 -15.07 -11.36
N GLU A 202 -16.14 -14.96 -11.53
CA GLU A 202 -17.12 -14.52 -10.50
C GLU A 202 -16.77 -13.23 -9.72
N GLY A 203 -16.12 -12.27 -10.38
CA GLY A 203 -15.67 -11.02 -9.76
C GLY A 203 -14.49 -11.19 -8.80
N TYR A 204 -13.81 -12.33 -8.85
CA TYR A 204 -12.50 -12.52 -8.26
C TYR A 204 -11.41 -12.09 -9.26
N GLU A 205 -10.30 -11.62 -8.72
CA GLU A 205 -9.19 -11.07 -9.50
C GLU A 205 -7.86 -11.46 -8.87
N VAL A 206 -6.81 -11.44 -9.69
CA VAL A 206 -5.42 -11.58 -9.26
C VAL A 206 -4.65 -10.34 -9.70
N SER A 207 -4.04 -9.64 -8.74
CA SER A 207 -3.14 -8.52 -8.98
C SER A 207 -1.69 -8.95 -8.75
N ILE A 208 -0.85 -8.71 -9.75
CA ILE A 208 0.59 -8.98 -9.74
C ILE A 208 1.32 -7.67 -10.01
N ILE A 209 2.06 -7.20 -9.03
CA ILE A 209 2.89 -6.00 -9.16
C ILE A 209 4.30 -6.38 -8.81
N SER A 210 5.24 -6.07 -9.69
CA SER A 210 6.64 -6.37 -9.43
C SER A 210 7.57 -5.24 -9.85
N ARG A 211 8.77 -5.31 -9.31
CA ARG A 211 9.91 -4.48 -9.70
C ARG A 211 11.17 -5.30 -9.71
N GLY A 212 11.98 -5.12 -10.75
CA GLY A 212 13.38 -5.52 -10.76
C GLY A 212 14.21 -4.52 -9.94
N LYS A 213 15.09 -5.06 -9.11
CA LYS A 213 16.09 -4.37 -8.32
C LYS A 213 17.44 -4.81 -8.88
N GLU A 214 17.98 -4.04 -9.82
CA GLU A 214 19.26 -4.38 -10.47
C GLU A 214 20.43 -4.25 -9.48
N VAL A 215 20.58 -3.12 -8.77
CA VAL A 215 21.52 -2.93 -7.66
C VAL A 215 21.01 -1.78 -6.76
N VAL A 216 21.20 -1.89 -5.45
CA VAL A 216 20.81 -0.95 -4.37
C VAL A 216 21.57 0.38 -4.45
N PRO A 217 20.99 1.51 -3.95
CA PRO A 217 19.74 1.59 -3.20
C PRO A 217 18.50 1.88 -4.05
N PHE A 218 17.52 1.00 -3.87
CA PHE A 218 16.18 1.16 -4.43
C PHE A 218 15.40 2.13 -3.54
N ASN A 219 15.26 3.37 -4.01
CA ASN A 219 14.49 4.41 -3.36
C ASN A 219 13.07 4.39 -3.94
N GLY A 220 12.23 3.42 -3.56
CA GLY A 220 10.89 3.26 -4.12
C GLY A 220 9.99 2.36 -3.29
N GLY A 221 8.78 2.12 -3.79
CA GLY A 221 7.81 1.24 -3.13
C GLY A 221 6.49 1.14 -3.89
N PHE A 222 5.44 0.77 -3.16
CA PHE A 222 4.09 0.54 -3.70
C PHE A 222 3.06 1.47 -3.05
N LEU A 223 1.93 1.62 -3.71
CA LEU A 223 0.72 2.18 -3.12
C LEU A 223 -0.47 1.30 -3.49
N ALA A 224 -1.42 1.19 -2.58
CA ALA A 224 -2.66 0.43 -2.79
C ALA A 224 -3.79 1.04 -1.98
N GLY A 225 -5.00 1.03 -2.51
CA GLY A 225 -6.14 1.59 -1.77
C GLY A 225 -7.44 1.52 -2.53
N ARG A 226 -8.41 2.30 -2.05
CA ARG A 226 -9.76 2.40 -2.59
C ARG A 226 -10.08 3.82 -2.98
N TRP A 227 -10.96 3.97 -3.94
CA TRP A 227 -11.55 5.25 -4.29
C TRP A 227 -13.07 5.16 -4.26
N VAL A 228 -13.69 6.30 -3.99
CA VAL A 228 -15.14 6.46 -3.95
C VAL A 228 -15.48 7.70 -4.77
N LYS A 229 -16.40 7.54 -5.71
CA LYS A 229 -17.02 8.61 -6.47
C LYS A 229 -18.07 9.27 -5.61
N GLU A 230 -17.93 10.58 -5.41
CA GLU A 230 -18.84 11.38 -4.60
C GLU A 230 -19.83 12.15 -5.48
N ASN A 231 -19.41 12.55 -6.68
CA ASN A 231 -20.24 13.27 -7.64
C ASN A 231 -19.89 12.84 -9.09
N PRO A 232 -20.64 13.28 -10.12
CA PRO A 232 -20.38 12.89 -11.51
C PRO A 232 -18.96 13.18 -12.01
N HIS A 233 -18.28 14.16 -11.41
CA HIS A 233 -17.00 14.70 -11.87
C HIS A 233 -15.81 14.28 -11.01
N GLY A 234 -16.00 13.57 -9.89
CA GLY A 234 -14.89 13.19 -9.02
C GLY A 234 -15.30 12.53 -7.71
N GLY A 235 -14.31 12.40 -6.84
CA GLY A 235 -14.49 11.87 -5.50
C GLY A 235 -13.17 11.82 -4.75
N PHE A 236 -13.06 10.89 -3.80
CA PHE A 236 -11.90 10.75 -2.94
C PHE A 236 -11.25 9.39 -3.08
N PHE A 237 -9.99 9.29 -2.64
CA PHE A 237 -9.27 8.04 -2.52
C PHE A 237 -8.53 7.98 -1.18
N LYS A 238 -8.34 6.77 -0.67
CA LYS A 238 -7.55 6.49 0.53
C LYS A 238 -6.84 5.16 0.40
N GLY A 239 -5.70 5.00 1.06
CA GLY A 239 -4.92 3.79 0.96
C GLY A 239 -3.64 3.82 1.77
N ARG A 240 -2.73 2.91 1.41
CA ARG A 240 -1.46 2.66 2.07
C ARG A 240 -0.31 3.07 1.17
N TRP A 241 0.70 3.68 1.78
CA TRP A 241 2.02 3.90 1.24
C TRP A 241 2.95 2.80 1.76
N ILE A 242 3.51 2.03 0.84
CA ILE A 242 4.25 0.80 1.14
C ILE A 242 5.68 1.01 0.65
N ASN A 243 6.67 0.71 1.49
CA ASN A 243 8.08 0.86 1.12
C ASN A 243 8.57 -0.29 0.22
N SER A 244 9.85 -0.21 -0.13
CA SER A 244 10.55 -1.18 -0.97
C SER A 244 10.54 -2.61 -0.47
N LEU A 245 10.40 -2.80 0.84
CA LEU A 245 10.36 -4.11 1.49
C LEU A 245 8.94 -4.63 1.65
N GLY A 246 7.94 -3.94 1.09
CA GLY A 246 6.54 -4.28 1.30
C GLY A 246 6.01 -3.87 2.68
N THR A 247 6.77 -3.12 3.48
CA THR A 247 6.32 -2.65 4.79
C THR A 247 5.45 -1.41 4.65
N HIS A 248 4.33 -1.42 5.35
CA HIS A 248 3.47 -0.25 5.49
C HIS A 248 4.25 0.91 6.13
N ALA A 249 4.53 1.94 5.34
CA ALA A 249 5.29 3.11 5.75
C ALA A 249 4.40 4.30 6.13
N GLY A 250 3.14 4.28 5.69
CA GLY A 250 2.13 5.22 6.12
C GLY A 250 0.90 5.24 5.22
N PHE A 251 0.13 6.32 5.29
CA PHE A 251 -1.19 6.41 4.71
C PHE A 251 -1.24 7.44 3.60
N VAL A 252 -2.08 7.19 2.60
CA VAL A 252 -2.39 8.15 1.54
C VAL A 252 -3.88 8.48 1.54
N ARG A 253 -4.23 9.76 1.34
CA ARG A 253 -5.60 10.23 1.13
C ARG A 253 -5.60 11.35 0.09
N GLY A 254 -6.66 11.46 -0.69
CA GLY A 254 -6.73 12.49 -1.72
C GLY A 254 -8.08 12.64 -2.39
N ILE A 255 -8.12 13.53 -3.37
CA ILE A 255 -9.26 13.80 -4.24
C ILE A 255 -8.86 13.57 -5.71
N TRP A 256 -9.84 13.19 -6.53
CA TRP A 256 -9.67 13.03 -7.96
C TRP A 256 -10.89 13.57 -8.69
N GLY A 257 -10.71 13.99 -9.94
CA GLY A 257 -11.84 14.39 -10.77
C GLY A 257 -11.43 15.11 -12.05
N VAL A 258 -12.36 15.90 -12.58
CA VAL A 258 -12.17 16.76 -13.75
C VAL A 258 -12.21 18.23 -13.30
N ASN A 259 -11.13 18.98 -13.54
CA ASN A 259 -11.06 20.41 -13.19
C ASN A 259 -11.85 21.29 -14.19
N ARG A 260 -11.93 22.60 -13.93
CA ARG A 260 -12.64 23.57 -14.81
C ARG A 260 -12.07 23.62 -16.23
N SER A 261 -10.80 23.29 -16.41
CA SER A 261 -10.14 23.20 -17.72
C SER A 261 -10.46 21.89 -18.46
N GLY A 262 -11.26 21.00 -17.88
CA GLY A 262 -11.59 19.69 -18.46
C GLY A 262 -10.50 18.63 -18.26
N GLU A 263 -9.47 18.92 -17.46
CA GLU A 263 -8.37 18.00 -17.22
C GLU A 263 -8.70 17.00 -16.12
N LYS A 264 -8.36 15.73 -16.36
CA LYS A 264 -8.49 14.63 -15.40
C LYS A 264 -7.30 14.64 -14.44
N VAL A 265 -7.51 15.12 -13.21
CA VAL A 265 -6.45 15.35 -12.22
C VAL A 265 -6.74 14.62 -10.91
N PHE A 266 -5.68 14.37 -10.15
CA PHE A 266 -5.79 13.95 -8.75
C PHE A 266 -4.76 14.69 -7.89
N PHE A 267 -5.12 14.87 -6.62
CA PHE A 267 -4.29 15.46 -5.58
C PHE A 267 -4.39 14.62 -4.32
N GLY A 268 -3.34 14.59 -3.52
CA GLY A 268 -3.37 13.86 -2.26
C GLY A 268 -2.26 14.24 -1.30
N LYS A 269 -2.27 13.58 -0.16
CA LYS A 269 -1.31 13.73 0.93
C LYS A 269 -0.88 12.35 1.40
N TYR A 270 0.41 12.21 1.69
CA TYR A 270 1.04 11.06 2.29
C TYR A 270 1.56 11.44 3.68
N VAL A 271 1.17 10.66 4.68
CA VAL A 271 1.62 10.77 6.07
C VAL A 271 2.21 9.46 6.54
N SER A 272 3.13 9.49 7.50
CA SER A 272 3.67 8.27 8.11
C SER A 272 2.61 7.49 8.89
N VAL A 273 2.97 6.30 9.37
CA VAL A 273 2.12 5.53 10.30
C VAL A 273 1.73 6.31 11.56
N ASN A 274 2.54 7.30 11.97
CA ASN A 274 2.29 8.16 13.13
C ASN A 274 1.57 9.47 12.76
N GLY A 275 1.21 9.68 11.49
CA GLY A 275 0.53 10.89 11.02
C GLY A 275 1.46 12.05 10.64
N GLU A 276 2.78 11.89 10.75
CA GLU A 276 3.73 12.93 10.32
C GLU A 276 3.63 13.16 8.81
N PHE A 277 3.61 14.41 8.37
CA PHE A 277 3.61 14.73 6.95
C PHE A 277 4.88 14.21 6.26
N LYS A 278 4.70 13.52 5.12
CA LYS A 278 5.80 13.01 4.29
C LYS A 278 5.76 13.50 2.85
N GLY A 279 4.58 13.79 2.30
CA GLY A 279 4.51 14.45 1.01
C GLY A 279 3.13 14.82 0.49
N LEU A 280 3.11 15.71 -0.50
CA LEU A 280 1.93 16.03 -1.30
C LEU A 280 2.00 15.28 -2.64
N LEU A 281 0.85 14.90 -3.19
CA LEU A 281 0.73 14.17 -4.45
C LEU A 281 -0.01 15.04 -5.48
N ARG A 282 0.44 14.99 -6.73
CA ARG A 282 -0.25 15.62 -7.87
C ARG A 282 -0.05 14.77 -9.12
N GLY A 283 -1.12 14.58 -9.89
CA GLY A 283 -0.99 13.91 -11.18
C GLY A 283 -2.26 13.93 -12.02
N ARG A 284 -2.24 13.07 -13.04
CA ARG A 284 -3.32 12.88 -14.00
C ARG A 284 -3.78 11.43 -14.01
N TRP A 285 -5.02 11.23 -14.39
CA TRP A 285 -5.59 9.91 -14.59
C TRP A 285 -6.25 9.81 -15.96
N GLU A 286 -6.20 8.62 -16.52
CA GLU A 286 -6.88 8.26 -17.75
C GLU A 286 -7.77 7.05 -17.47
N TYR A 287 -8.89 6.96 -18.18
CA TYR A 287 -9.87 5.89 -17.96
C TYR A 287 -10.38 5.43 -19.31
N ASN A 288 -10.24 4.14 -19.58
CA ASN A 288 -10.84 3.50 -20.73
C ASN A 288 -12.16 2.85 -20.30
N ARG A 289 -13.28 3.37 -20.81
CA ARG A 289 -14.62 2.82 -20.48
C ARG A 289 -14.80 1.38 -20.92
N ASN A 290 -14.12 0.97 -21.99
CA ASN A 290 -14.31 -0.37 -22.56
C ASN A 290 -13.71 -1.47 -21.69
N ASP A 291 -12.70 -1.13 -20.89
CA ASP A 291 -11.89 -2.12 -20.18
C ASP A 291 -12.04 -2.04 -18.66
N GLU A 292 -12.95 -1.19 -18.17
CA GLU A 292 -13.20 -0.89 -16.75
C GLU A 292 -11.92 -0.59 -15.94
N HIS A 293 -10.86 -0.20 -16.64
CA HIS A 293 -9.56 0.11 -16.10
C HIS A 293 -9.18 1.54 -16.44
N GLY A 294 -8.41 2.13 -15.55
CA GLY A 294 -7.71 3.37 -15.79
C GLY A 294 -6.28 3.31 -15.31
N VAL A 295 -5.52 4.31 -15.70
CA VAL A 295 -4.13 4.50 -15.30
C VAL A 295 -3.99 5.85 -14.63
N PHE A 296 -3.07 5.97 -13.69
CA PHE A 296 -2.69 7.24 -13.10
C PHE A 296 -1.19 7.43 -13.13
N ARG A 297 -0.75 8.68 -13.26
CA ARG A 297 0.67 9.07 -13.25
C ARG A 297 0.81 10.42 -12.56
N GLY A 298 1.84 10.58 -11.75
CA GLY A 298 2.06 11.82 -11.01
C GLY A 298 3.43 11.95 -10.39
N GLU A 299 3.55 13.01 -9.60
CA GLU A 299 4.73 13.37 -8.82
C GLU A 299 4.34 13.46 -7.34
N TRP A 300 5.31 13.27 -6.46
CA TRP A 300 5.16 13.57 -5.04
C TRP A 300 6.21 14.57 -4.58
N PHE A 301 5.84 15.38 -3.60
CA PHE A 301 6.54 16.60 -3.20
C PHE A 301 6.80 16.60 -1.70
N ASN A 302 7.94 17.13 -1.26
CA ASN A 302 8.23 17.33 0.16
C ASN A 302 7.51 18.57 0.74
N ARG A 303 7.86 18.92 1.97
CA ARG A 303 7.26 20.04 2.74
C ARG A 303 7.53 21.39 2.07
N GLU A 304 8.66 21.50 1.38
CA GLU A 304 9.12 22.67 0.63
C GLU A 304 8.57 22.72 -0.81
N HIS A 305 7.61 21.83 -1.15
CA HIS A 305 7.03 21.70 -2.49
C HIS A 305 8.05 21.38 -3.60
N GLN A 306 9.16 20.73 -3.26
CA GLN A 306 10.13 20.22 -4.20
C GLN A 306 9.74 18.80 -4.63
N VAL A 307 9.86 18.50 -5.92
CA VAL A 307 9.61 17.16 -6.44
C VAL A 307 10.61 16.19 -5.83
N LYS A 308 10.10 15.17 -5.13
CA LYS A 308 10.91 14.09 -4.56
C LYS A 308 10.91 12.84 -5.42
N GLY A 309 9.91 12.66 -6.26
CA GLY A 309 9.90 11.59 -7.25
C GLY A 309 8.55 11.44 -7.95
N THR A 310 8.33 10.26 -8.52
CA THR A 310 7.16 9.99 -9.37
C THR A 310 6.36 8.79 -8.87
N LEU A 311 5.08 8.76 -9.18
CA LEU A 311 4.19 7.62 -8.93
C LEU A 311 3.37 7.29 -10.17
N ALA A 312 3.04 6.01 -10.34
CA ALA A 312 2.22 5.52 -11.44
C ALA A 312 1.53 4.22 -11.07
N GLY A 313 0.40 3.91 -11.70
CA GLY A 313 -0.30 2.66 -11.48
C GLY A 313 -1.63 2.60 -12.22
N HIS A 314 -2.47 1.68 -11.78
CA HIS A 314 -3.77 1.39 -12.35
C HIS A 314 -4.87 1.53 -11.30
N PHE A 315 -6.07 1.83 -11.77
CA PHE A 315 -7.28 1.74 -10.97
C PHE A 315 -8.37 1.02 -11.74
N ARG A 316 -9.29 0.41 -11.01
CA ARG A 316 -10.47 -0.26 -11.57
C ARG A 316 -11.73 0.28 -10.96
N THR A 317 -12.78 0.30 -11.78
CA THR A 317 -14.13 0.58 -11.30
C THR A 317 -14.72 -0.64 -10.68
N GLY A 318 -15.36 -0.38 -9.55
CA GLY A 318 -16.31 -1.21 -8.85
C GLY A 318 -17.30 -1.94 -9.75
N ARG A 319 -18.04 -2.87 -9.14
CA ARG A 319 -19.36 -3.29 -9.66
C ARG A 319 -20.14 -2.11 -10.28
N PRO A 320 -20.80 -2.30 -11.44
CA PRO A 320 -21.58 -1.25 -12.07
C PRO A 320 -22.52 -0.55 -11.10
N GLY A 321 -22.46 0.78 -11.04
CA GLY A 321 -23.29 1.60 -10.16
C GLY A 321 -22.81 1.73 -8.71
N SER A 322 -21.78 1.00 -8.28
CA SER A 322 -21.26 1.09 -6.91
C SER A 322 -20.69 2.47 -6.56
N GLY A 323 -20.22 3.22 -7.56
CA GLY A 323 -19.50 4.46 -7.35
C GLY A 323 -18.21 4.27 -6.54
N ARG A 324 -17.64 3.07 -6.54
CA ARG A 324 -16.43 2.73 -5.77
C ARG A 324 -15.46 2.02 -6.69
N GLY A 325 -14.24 1.80 -6.21
CA GLY A 325 -13.25 0.99 -6.88
C GLY A 325 -11.96 0.94 -6.07
N TYR A 326 -10.92 0.42 -6.70
CA TYR A 326 -9.62 0.27 -6.08
C TYR A 326 -8.50 0.72 -7.00
N PHE A 327 -7.33 0.96 -6.41
CA PHE A 327 -6.13 1.31 -7.14
C PHE A 327 -4.91 0.59 -6.57
N HIS A 328 -3.96 0.34 -7.46
CA HIS A 328 -2.64 -0.10 -7.11
C HIS A 328 -1.60 0.63 -7.95
N GLY A 329 -0.40 0.78 -7.41
CA GLY A 329 0.69 1.35 -8.18
C GLY A 329 2.01 1.30 -7.44
N ARG A 330 2.94 2.07 -7.98
CA ARG A 330 4.31 2.21 -7.53
C ARG A 330 4.70 3.67 -7.36
N TRP A 331 5.68 3.90 -6.51
CA TRP A 331 6.36 5.17 -6.39
C TRP A 331 7.88 4.96 -6.41
N ARG A 332 8.60 6.00 -6.83
CA ARG A 332 10.06 6.09 -6.79
C ARG A 332 10.49 7.46 -6.30
N GLU A 333 11.62 7.54 -5.63
CA GLU A 333 12.36 8.77 -5.39
C GLU A 333 13.29 9.05 -6.58
N GLY A 334 13.52 10.33 -6.87
CA GLY A 334 14.31 10.75 -8.03
C GLY A 334 13.54 10.70 -9.35
N ARG A 335 14.13 11.33 -10.38
CA ARG A 335 13.65 11.29 -11.77
C ARG A 335 14.42 10.23 -12.55
#